data_AF-A0A7L2L464-F1
#
_entry.id   AF-A0A7L2L464-F1
#
_cell.length_a   1.000
_cell.length_b   1.000
_cell.length_c   1.000
_cell.angle_alpha   90.00
_cell.angle_beta   90.00
_cell.angle_gamma   90.00
#
_symmetry.space_group_name_H-M   'P 1'
#
loop_
_entity.id
_entity.type
_entity.pdbx_description
1 polymer ?
#
loop_
_entity_poly.entity_id
_entity_poly.type
_entity_poly.pdbx_seq_one_letter_code
_entity_poly.pdbx_strand_id
1 'polypeptide(L)' 'EQLGELEKMFQEDQYPDREKRREIAAVVGVAPKCILVWFQNRRAKWRKLQKSNIKGNRKYPASS' A
#
# COMPACT_ATOMS: atom_id res chain seq x y z
N GLU A 1 -2.09 11.00 12.62
CA GLU A 1 -1.72 11.20 11.20
C GLU A 1 -2.54 10.28 10.31
N GLN A 2 -3.20 10.82 9.29
CA GLN A 2 -4.12 10.11 8.37
C GLN A 2 -3.51 8.85 7.73
N LEU A 3 -2.18 8.82 7.57
CA LEU A 3 -1.44 7.70 7.01
C LEU A 3 -1.42 6.45 7.91
N GLY A 4 -1.44 6.63 9.24
CA GLY A 4 -1.38 5.52 10.20
C GLY A 4 -2.65 4.67 10.19
N GLU A 5 -3.82 5.31 10.11
CA GLU A 5 -5.10 4.60 9.95
C GLU A 5 -5.20 3.87 8.61
N LEU A 6 -4.71 4.51 7.54
CA LEU A 6 -4.64 3.89 6.22
C LEU A 6 -3.73 2.65 6.21
N GLU A 7 -2.59 2.69 6.89
CA GLU A 7 -1.71 1.52 7.03
C GLU A 7 -2.36 0.39 7.83
N LYS A 8 -3.05 0.71 8.93
CA LYS A 8 -3.80 -0.28 9.71
C LYS A 8 -4.88 -0.96 8.85
N MET A 9 -5.69 -0.16 8.15
CA MET A 9 -6.72 -0.66 7.24
C MET A 9 -6.11 -1.52 6.12
N PHE A 10 -4.96 -1.14 5.57
CA PHE A 10 -4.27 -1.92 4.54
C PHE A 10 -3.76 -3.28 5.04
N GLN A 11 -3.40 -3.39 6.33
CA GLN A 11 -3.01 -4.67 6.92
C GLN A 11 -4.20 -5.62 7.08
N GLU A 12 -5.39 -5.08 7.33
CA GLU A 12 -6.63 -5.87 7.43
C GLU A 12 -7.19 -6.22 6.04
N ASP A 13 -7.20 -5.26 5.11
CA ASP A 13 -7.74 -5.45 3.76
C ASP A 13 -6.94 -4.65 2.70
N GLN A 14 -6.28 -5.36 1.78
CA GLN A 14 -5.42 -4.74 0.75
C GLN A 14 -6.19 -4.33 -0.52
N TYR A 15 -7.44 -4.76 -0.64
CA TYR A 15 -8.30 -4.58 -1.81
C TYR A 15 -9.71 -4.10 -1.43
N PRO A 16 -9.83 -2.91 -0.81
CA PRO A 16 -11.12 -2.42 -0.36
C PRO A 16 -12.02 -2.12 -1.56
N ASP A 17 -13.24 -2.65 -1.50
CA ASP A 17 -14.27 -2.41 -2.51
C ASP A 17 -14.68 -0.93 -2.57
N ARG A 18 -15.54 -0.56 -3.52
CA ARG A 18 -16.02 0.80 -3.73
C ARG A 18 -16.75 1.35 -2.49
N GLU A 19 -17.52 0.51 -1.80
CA GLU A 19 -18.22 0.87 -0.57
C GLU A 19 -17.23 1.07 0.59
N LYS A 20 -16.35 0.08 0.82
CA LYS A 20 -15.29 0.14 1.85
C LYS A 20 -14.40 1.36 1.70
N ARG A 21 -14.05 1.75 0.47
CA ARG A 21 -13.30 2.98 0.20
C ARG A 21 -14.03 4.26 0.60
N ARG A 22 -15.35 4.30 0.51
CA ARG A 22 -16.15 5.45 0.98
C ARG A 22 -16.17 5.50 2.51
N GLU A 23 -16.32 4.37 3.17
CA GLU A 23 -16.22 4.29 4.63
C GLU A 23 -14.85 4.75 5.12
N ILE A 24 -13.76 4.22 4.54
CA ILE A 24 -12.39 4.62 4.91
C ILE A 24 -12.16 6.11 4.64
N ALA A 25 -12.66 6.62 3.51
CA ALA A 25 -12.61 8.05 3.19
C ALA A 25 -13.33 8.91 4.25
N ALA A 26 -14.50 8.47 4.73
CA ALA A 26 -15.25 9.15 5.77
C ALA A 26 -14.54 9.10 7.14
N VAL A 27 -13.99 7.94 7.51
CA VAL A 27 -13.24 7.75 8.76
C VAL A 27 -11.97 8.60 8.80
N VAL A 28 -11.18 8.59 7.71
CA VAL A 28 -9.91 9.31 7.60
C VAL A 28 -10.12 10.80 7.26
N GLY A 29 -11.33 11.18 6.86
CA GLY A 29 -11.67 12.56 6.45
C GLY A 29 -11.01 12.98 5.13
N VAL A 30 -10.84 12.05 4.18
CA VAL A 30 -10.19 12.32 2.88
C VAL A 30 -11.08 11.90 1.72
N ALA A 31 -10.81 12.40 0.52
CA ALA A 31 -11.58 12.01 -0.67
C ALA A 31 -11.38 10.51 -1.01
N PRO A 32 -12.42 9.80 -1.49
CA PRO A 32 -12.31 8.41 -1.95
C PRO A 32 -11.25 8.21 -3.05
N LYS A 33 -10.98 9.26 -3.82
CA LYS A 33 -9.91 9.29 -4.84
C LYS A 33 -8.51 9.24 -4.22
N CYS A 34 -8.30 9.91 -3.08
CA CYS A 34 -7.05 9.83 -2.33
C CYS A 34 -6.81 8.41 -1.81
N ILE A 35 -7.85 7.76 -1.27
CA ILE A 35 -7.80 6.35 -0.84
C ILE A 35 -7.40 5.45 -2.02
N LEU A 36 -8.01 5.61 -3.20
CA LEU A 36 -7.66 4.84 -4.38
C LEU A 36 -6.17 4.99 -4.76
N VAL A 37 -5.65 6.23 -4.82
CA VAL A 37 -4.24 6.49 -5.15
C VAL A 37 -3.31 5.93 -4.08
N TRP A 38 -3.66 6.11 -2.81
CA TRP A 38 -2.87 5.62 -1.69
C TRP A 38 -2.76 4.09 -1.72
N PHE A 39 -3.87 3.37 -1.88
CA PHE A 39 -3.88 1.91 -1.98
C PHE A 39 -3.10 1.42 -3.22
N GLN A 40 -3.18 2.13 -4.35
CA GLN A 40 -2.38 1.81 -5.54
C GLN A 40 -0.87 1.98 -5.27
N ASN A 41 -0.45 3.10 -4.68
CA ASN A 41 0.94 3.34 -4.32
C ASN A 41 1.43 2.34 -3.27
N ARG A 42 0.59 2.01 -2.29
CA ARG A 42 0.92 1.05 -1.24
C ARG A 42 1.11 -0.36 -1.81
N ARG A 43 0.22 -0.81 -2.71
CA ARG A 43 0.40 -2.09 -3.42
C ARG A 43 1.62 -2.08 -4.34
N ALA A 44 1.94 -0.96 -4.98
CA ALA A 44 3.16 -0.83 -5.78
C ALA A 44 4.42 -1.02 -4.90
N LYS A 45 4.45 -0.39 -3.72
CA LYS A 45 5.53 -0.57 -2.73
C LYS A 45 5.58 -2.01 -2.21
N TRP A 46 4.45 -2.63 -1.92
CA TRP A 46 4.38 -4.03 -1.45
C TRP A 46 4.88 -5.02 -2.50
N ARG A 47 4.49 -4.85 -3.77
CA ARG A 47 5.02 -5.68 -4.88
C ARG A 47 6.53 -5.47 -5.06
N LYS A 48 7.02 -4.23 -4.98
CA LYS A 48 8.46 -3.94 -5.01
C LYS A 48 9.18 -4.59 -3.83
N LEU A 49 8.60 -4.54 -2.63
CA LEU A 49 9.17 -5.14 -1.43
C LEU A 49 9.22 -6.66 -1.55
N GLN A 50 8.16 -7.33 -2.01
CA GLN A 50 8.20 -8.77 -2.27
C GLN A 50 9.25 -9.14 -3.32
N LYS A 51 9.37 -8.36 -4.39
CA LYS A 51 10.35 -8.59 -5.47
C LYS A 51 11.78 -8.32 -5.00
N SER A 52 11.97 -7.38 -4.08
CA SER A 52 13.23 -7.14 -3.36
C SER A 52 13.48 -8.15 -2.25
N ASN A 53 12.46 -8.79 -1.66
CA ASN A 53 12.63 -9.85 -0.66
C ASN A 53 13.03 -11.16 -1.33
N ILE A 54 12.54 -11.42 -2.55
CA ILE A 54 13.01 -12.51 -3.42
C ILE A 54 14.43 -12.21 -3.96
N LYS A 55 14.76 -10.93 -4.22
CA LYS A 55 16.11 -10.49 -4.60
C LYS A 55 17.01 -10.11 -3.41
N GLY A 56 16.55 -10.35 -2.18
CA GLY A 56 17.29 -10.07 -0.94
C GLY A 56 18.40 -11.07 -0.68
N ASN A 57 18.35 -12.23 -1.35
CA ASN A 57 19.45 -13.20 -1.39
C ASN A 57 20.37 -13.04 -2.62
N ARG A 58 20.29 -11.90 -3.33
CA ARG A 58 21.28 -11.56 -4.37
C ARG A 58 22.04 -10.30 -3.98
N LYS A 59 22.62 -10.32 -2.78
CA LYS A 59 23.81 -9.54 -2.46
C LYS A 59 24.99 -10.14 -3.27
N TYR A 60 25.09 -9.67 -4.53
CA TYR A 60 26.28 -9.56 -5.42
C TYR A 60 26.94 -10.86 -5.94
N PRO A 61 27.70 -10.86 -7.08
CA PRO A 61 28.49 -9.77 -7.66
C PRO A 61 28.43 -9.58 -9.21
N ALA A 62 29.27 -8.64 -9.70
CA ALA A 62 29.66 -8.31 -11.09
C ALA A 62 28.76 -7.27 -11.82
N SER A 63 29.26 -6.14 -12.37
CA SER A 63 30.62 -5.78 -12.81
C SER A 63 30.83 -4.26 -12.80
N SER A 64 31.95 -3.77 -12.24
CA SER A 64 33.12 -3.34 -13.01
C SER A 64 34.32 -3.16 -12.08
#